data_AF-A0A7C7E088-F1
#
_entry.id   AF-A0A7C7E088-F1
#
_cell.length_a   1.000
_cell.length_b   1.000
_cell.length_c   1.000
_cell.angle_alpha   90.00
_cell.angle_beta   90.00
_cell.angle_gamma   90.00
#
_symmetry.space_group_name_H-M   'P 1'
#
loop_
_entity.id
_entity.type
_entity.pdbx_description
1 polymer ?
#
loop_
_entity_poly.entity_id
_entity_poly.type
_entity_poly.pdbx_seq_one_letter_code
_entity_poly.pdbx_strand_id
1 'polypeptide(L)' 'MAVRRIFVEKKPGFDIEAAGLCQDIRENLGIKGLEKVRILQRYDVEGITDSDYEKAKIMVFSEPPVDIVYEENLIIP' A
#
# COMPACT_ATOMS: atom_id res chain seq x y z
N MET A 1 -2.72 12.14 21.80
CA MET A 1 -1.73 11.26 21.16
C MET A 1 -1.78 11.52 19.67
N ALA A 2 -0.68 11.39 18.95
CA ALA A 2 -0.69 11.58 17.50
C ALA A 2 -0.99 10.23 16.83
N VAL A 3 -2.01 10.19 15.96
CA VAL A 3 -2.26 9.05 15.08
C VAL A 3 -1.14 9.00 14.05
N ARG A 4 -0.50 7.83 13.92
CA ARG A 4 0.48 7.56 12.85
C ARG A 4 -0.17 6.83 11.70
N ARG A 5 0.24 7.14 10.49
CA ARG A 5 -0.32 6.53 9.28
C ARG A 5 0.73 5.77 8.50
N ILE A 6 0.43 4.50 8.22
CA ILE A 6 1.26 3.64 7.38
C ILE A 6 0.47 3.28 6.12
N PHE A 7 1.11 3.38 4.97
CA PHE A 7 0.60 2.85 3.71
C PHE A 7 1.49 1.70 3.24
N VAL A 8 0.88 0.61 2.81
CA VAL A 8 1.60 -0.57 2.33
C VAL A 8 1.04 -0.98 0.98
N GLU A 9 1.91 -1.19 0.01
CA GLU A 9 1.55 -1.74 -1.30
C GLU A 9 2.51 -2.85 -1.71
N LYS A 10 2.06 -3.74 -2.61
CA LYS A 10 2.93 -4.77 -3.17
C LYS A 10 3.97 -4.14 -4.10
N LYS A 11 5.20 -4.66 -4.05
CA LYS A 11 6.28 -4.30 -4.98
C LYS A 11 5.89 -4.68 -6.42
N PRO A 12 6.42 -3.96 -7.43
CA PRO A 12 6.28 -4.37 -8.82
C PRO A 12 6.71 -5.83 -9.01
N GLY A 13 5.84 -6.63 -9.64
CA GLY A 13 6.05 -8.07 -9.84
C GLY A 13 5.40 -8.96 -8.78
N PHE A 14 4.92 -8.37 -7.68
CA PHE A 14 4.08 -9.02 -6.66
C PHE A 14 2.66 -8.43 -6.61
N ASP A 15 2.40 -7.36 -7.36
CA ASP A 15 1.17 -6.58 -7.43
C ASP A 15 0.11 -7.18 -8.38
N ILE A 16 -0.08 -8.50 -8.31
CA ILE A 16 -0.97 -9.26 -9.20
C ILE A 16 -2.42 -8.74 -9.15
N GLU A 17 -2.91 -8.44 -7.94
CA GLU A 17 -4.26 -7.91 -7.74
C GLU A 17 -4.44 -6.53 -8.41
N ALA A 18 -3.46 -5.65 -8.27
CA ALA A 18 -3.50 -4.31 -8.86
C ALA A 18 -3.43 -4.37 -10.39
N ALA A 19 -2.61 -5.27 -10.93
CA ALA A 19 -2.54 -5.51 -12.38
C ALA A 19 -3.86 -6.06 -12.94
N GLY A 20 -4.46 -7.05 -12.26
CA GLY A 20 -5.76 -7.62 -12.63
C GLY A 20 -6.86 -6.57 -12.61
N LEU A 21 -6.96 -5.77 -11.54
CA LEU A 21 -7.93 -4.69 -11.44
C LEU A 21 -7.74 -3.63 -12.54
N CYS A 22 -6.50 -3.32 -12.90
CA CYS A 22 -6.21 -2.41 -14.01
C CYS A 22 -6.74 -2.95 -15.34
N GLN A 23 -6.55 -4.25 -15.59
CA GLN A 23 -7.08 -4.92 -16.78
C GLN A 23 -8.61 -4.90 -16.78
N ASP A 24 -9.25 -5.27 -15.67
CA ASP A 24 -10.70 -5.29 -15.54
C ASP A 24 -11.33 -3.91 -15.81
N ILE A 25 -10.72 -2.84 -15.28
CA ILE A 25 -11.20 -1.48 -15.51
C ILE A 25 -11.05 -1.08 -16.99
N ARG A 26 -9.94 -1.46 -17.64
CA ARG A 26 -9.74 -1.18 -19.07
C ARG A 26 -10.75 -1.91 -19.94
N GLU A 27 -10.96 -3.20 -19.68
CA GLU A 27 -11.76 -4.08 -20.52
C GLU A 27 -13.25 -3.92 -20.26
N ASN A 28 -13.68 -3.99 -18.99
CA ASN A 28 -15.09 -3.99 -18.63
C ASN A 28 -15.69 -2.59 -18.65
N LEU A 29 -14.93 -1.57 -18.23
CA LEU A 29 -15.39 -0.18 -18.19
C LEU A 29 -14.93 0.65 -19.39
N GLY A 30 -14.13 0.07 -20.29
CA GLY A 30 -13.69 0.71 -21.52
C GLY A 30 -12.69 1.86 -21.34
N ILE A 31 -12.06 2.00 -20.15
CA ILE A 31 -11.12 3.08 -19.85
C ILE A 31 -9.73 2.76 -20.44
N LYS A 32 -9.63 2.82 -21.77
CA LYS A 32 -8.43 2.39 -22.51
C LYS A 32 -7.15 3.17 -22.16
N GLY A 33 -7.29 4.40 -21.68
CA GLY A 33 -6.15 5.26 -21.30
C GLY A 33 -5.63 5.04 -19.87
N LEU A 34 -6.25 4.16 -19.07
CA LEU A 34 -5.75 3.88 -17.72
C LEU A 34 -4.42 3.14 -17.83
N GLU A 35 -3.32 3.66 -17.28
CA GLU A 35 -2.00 3.04 -17.44
C GLU A 35 -1.60 2.11 -16.29
N LYS A 36 -2.03 2.43 -15.07
CA LYS A 36 -1.69 1.67 -13.87
C LYS A 36 -2.75 1.84 -12.81
N VAL A 37 -2.97 0.77 -12.04
CA VAL A 37 -3.69 0.82 -10.76
C VAL A 37 -2.70 0.45 -9.67
N ARG A 38 -2.81 1.10 -8.51
CA ARG A 38 -2.09 0.76 -7.28
C ARG A 38 -3.11 0.46 -6.21
N ILE A 39 -2.88 -0.60 -5.44
CA ILE A 39 -3.69 -0.96 -4.29
C ILE A 39 -2.84 -0.76 -3.05
N LEU A 40 -3.31 0.09 -2.13
CA LEU A 40 -2.62 0.42 -0.90
C LEU A 40 -3.48 0.09 0.31
N GLN A 41 -2.88 -0.59 1.28
CA GLN A 41 -3.44 -0.80 2.61
C GLN A 41 -3.04 0.37 3.51
N ARG A 42 -4.00 1.02 4.16
CA ARG A 42 -3.76 2.15 5.06
C ARG A 42 -4.06 1.74 6.50
N TYR A 43 -3.06 1.88 7.38
CA TYR A 43 -3.19 1.64 8.81
C TYR A 43 -3.06 2.96 9.56
N ASP A 44 -4.05 3.27 10.38
CA ASP A 44 -4.00 4.37 11.34
C ASP A 44 -3.74 3.76 12.72
N VAL A 45 -2.62 4.14 13.34
CA VAL A 45 -2.10 3.51 14.56
C VAL A 45 -1.96 4.57 15.64
N GLU A 46 -2.52 4.30 16.82
CA GLU A 46 -2.43 5.17 17.99
C GLU A 46 -2.10 4.33 19.23
N GLY A 47 -1.52 4.96 20.26
CA GLY A 47 -1.36 4.35 21.58
C GLY A 47 -0.21 3.35 21.71
N ILE A 48 0.75 3.36 20.77
CA ILE A 48 1.96 2.52 20.83
C ILE A 48 3.22 3.36 20.96
N THR A 49 4.28 2.76 21.52
CA THR A 49 5.59 3.40 21.63
C THR A 49 6.28 3.47 20.27
N ASP A 50 7.28 4.36 20.14
CA ASP A 50 8.09 4.48 18.92
C ASP A 50 8.80 3.17 18.57
N SER A 51 9.32 2.46 19.59
CA SER A 51 9.96 1.16 19.41
C SER A 51 8.98 0.11 18.88
N ASP A 52 7.76 0.08 19.40
CA ASP A 52 6.76 -0.89 18.95
C ASP A 52 6.26 -0.57 17.55
N TYR A 53 6.14 0.72 17.22
CA TYR A 53 5.80 1.18 15.88
C TYR A 53 6.82 0.71 14.83
N GLU A 54 8.12 0.88 15.10
CA GLU A 54 9.16 0.42 14.17
C GLU A 54 9.16 -1.11 13.97
N LYS A 55 8.90 -1.88 15.03
CA LYS A 55 8.77 -3.34 14.92
C LYS A 55 7.51 -3.73 14.16
N ALA A 56 6.37 -3.10 14.48
CA ALA A 56 5.08 -3.42 13.88
C ALA A 56 5.06 -3.14 12.37
N LYS A 57 5.75 -2.09 11.90
CA LYS A 57 5.94 -1.82 10.47
C LYS A 57 6.44 -3.03 9.69
N ILE A 58 7.40 -3.76 10.25
CA ILE A 58 8.12 -4.86 9.59
C ILE A 58 7.47 -6.21 9.89
N MET A 59 6.91 -6.40 11.09
CA MET A 59 6.43 -7.70 11.55
C MET A 59 4.91 -7.90 11.40
N VAL A 60 4.14 -6.81 11.38
CA VAL A 60 2.67 -6.85 11.42
C VAL A 60 2.05 -6.23 10.18
N PHE A 61 2.52 -5.05 9.78
CA PHE A 61 1.86 -4.29 8.70
C PHE A 61 2.41 -4.59 7.32
N SER A 62 3.56 -5.24 7.20
CA SER A 62 4.16 -5.55 5.90
C SER A 62 4.91 -6.86 5.89
N GLU A 63 5.09 -7.40 4.69
CA GLU A 63 6.03 -8.47 4.38
C GLU A 63 7.21 -7.84 3.60
N PRO A 64 8.33 -7.51 4.27
CA PRO A 64 9.42 -6.73 3.67
C PRO A 64 9.96 -7.25 2.33
N PRO A 65 10.00 -8.57 2.05
CA PRO A 65 10.44 -9.06 0.75
C PRO A 65 9.55 -8.60 -0.41
N VAL A 66 8.24 -8.45 -0.19
CA VAL A 66 7.24 -8.25 -1.25
C VAL A 66 6.48 -6.94 -1.16
N ASP A 67 6.59 -6.21 -0.05
CA ASP A 67 5.85 -4.97 0.20
C ASP A 67 6.76 -3.72 0.22
N ILE A 68 6.17 -2.59 -0.14
CA ILE A 68 6.73 -1.24 0.04
C ILE A 68 5.91 -0.54 1.12
N VAL A 69 6.59 0.05 2.10
CA VAL A 69 5.98 0.77 3.22
C VAL A 69 6.26 2.27 3.06
N TYR A 70 5.22 3.09 3.21
CA TYR A 70 5.29 4.54 3.26
C TYR A 70 4.69 5.02 4.58
N GLU A 71 5.25 6.09 5.13
CA GLU A 71 4.85 6.65 6.42
C GLU A 71 4.36 8.07 6.24
N GLU A 72 3.23 8.40 6.87
CA GLU A 72 2.55 9.71 6.91
C GLU A 72 2.10 10.26 5.55
N ASN A 73 3.00 10.28 4.57
CA ASN A 73 2.81 10.86 3.25
C ASN A 73 3.06 9.81 2.18
N LEU A 74 2.04 9.62 1.33
CA LEU A 74 2.15 8.88 0.08
C LEU A 74 2.09 9.88 -1.07
N ILE A 75 3.18 9.99 -1.83
CA ILE A 75 3.17 10.76 -3.07
C ILE A 75 2.56 9.89 -4.17
N ILE A 76 1.47 10.36 -4.75
CA ILE A 76 0.83 9.75 -5.91
C ILE A 76 1.26 10.59 -7.12
N PRO A 77 2.01 10.00 -8.07
CA PRO A 77 2.40 10.68 -9.31
C PRO A 77 1.19 10.95 -10.22
#